data_AF-A0A2Z4LLL1-F1
#
_entry.id   AF-A0A2Z4LLL1-F1
#
_cell.length_a   1.000
_cell.length_b   1.000
_cell.length_c   1.000
_cell.angle_alpha   90.00
_cell.angle_beta   90.00
_cell.angle_gamma   90.00
#
_symmetry.space_group_name_H-M   'P 1'
#
loop_
_entity.id
_entity.type
_entity.pdbx_description
1 polymer ?
#
loop_
_entity_poly.entity_id
_entity_poly.type
_entity_poly.pdbx_seq_one_letter_code
_entity_poly.pdbx_strand_id
1 'polypeptide(L)'
;MKRNRLPIFLALVPTLGIVPTIVSCSYKTAYLDIEKISRKYLTRLTGNQVASLHNSNKIFYFLDGNQKVYFDSAVFEDNTIKLIHNKHTSIFNIDFPIQKYWKQEISNLDNIKVIETNEKSNINDFFNVYDFNEIDDANGFNEQWFSILASKFNYDFDRVGDPYFADIQTILFRLIQDGNINYSYMNKRRMINKDNQNVLLKDYFTSNYIQAKTFLSNEYQLQRELFESFLCLYLNKFNVGISRIEIDWDNAREVKSFSGNSSYIAIKFKGMYDFKNQNILNNENQEKTFYINDFRTYATDQKFGVGNNGLKEELPLFNEYIENPLLEIDGKQYLNIVDNINYFIKGVTSFEYWNTKGLMSLFQNFKDDFFYIKVPENKKDTDVSYKIIDFKYTDYLNTDQLIKAIVRVFKKDKSYKDYVWISSNFDDHGHRLKAKIINNKREEDLTINDFYYYKKDNIAIPAGISLNEFLKPSSNYPNSPYEILLERAFNNLNLSYSYWNNDLRENYEANWVRQDSFQIKLLTSFLNNYLLSYALENKEGNVYSGVKRIDLEILDNQTEIGRIKLRMKFMSYANEQDFNYKTEGERILKEVDLYWNGFKGFDKSISSHLVSIIPEKGGEN
;
A
#
# COMPACT_ATOMS: atom_id res chain seq x y z
N MET A 1 78.48 -7.94 30.90
CA MET A 1 79.58 -8.74 31.50
C MET A 1 79.01 -9.93 32.24
N LYS A 2 79.56 -11.13 31.96
CA LYS A 2 79.68 -12.37 32.76
C LYS A 2 78.70 -12.59 33.94
N ARG A 3 77.81 -13.60 33.90
CA ARG A 3 77.98 -15.04 34.24
C ARG A 3 78.21 -15.33 35.74
N ASN A 4 77.26 -16.05 36.36
CA ASN A 4 77.38 -17.34 37.08
C ASN A 4 76.28 -17.46 38.17
N ARG A 5 75.31 -18.40 38.07
CA ARG A 5 75.31 -19.87 38.29
C ARG A 5 75.07 -20.29 39.76
N LEU A 6 73.84 -20.79 40.02
CA LEU A 6 73.36 -22.01 40.75
C LEU A 6 74.12 -22.58 41.97
N PRO A 7 73.50 -23.36 42.91
CA PRO A 7 72.46 -24.43 42.71
C PRO A 7 71.30 -24.50 43.76
N ILE A 8 70.08 -24.96 43.41
CA ILE A 8 69.45 -26.32 43.54
C ILE A 8 69.50 -26.98 44.95
N PHE A 9 68.32 -27.24 45.54
CA PHE A 9 67.75 -28.54 46.00
C PHE A 9 66.47 -28.23 46.82
N LEU A 10 65.21 -28.59 46.49
CA LEU A 10 64.48 -29.85 46.21
C LEU A 10 63.44 -30.11 47.32
N ALA A 11 62.17 -30.21 46.88
CA ALA A 11 61.01 -30.90 47.46
C ALA A 11 60.41 -30.48 48.83
N LEU A 12 59.13 -30.04 48.80
CA LEU A 12 57.97 -30.87 49.15
C LEU A 12 56.66 -30.07 49.01
N VAL A 13 55.73 -30.61 48.21
CA VAL A 13 54.29 -30.25 48.18
C VAL A 13 53.60 -31.14 49.21
N PRO A 14 52.63 -30.64 49.99
CA PRO A 14 51.25 -31.01 49.64
C PRO A 14 50.20 -29.88 49.79
N THR A 15 49.33 -29.87 48.78
CA THR A 15 47.87 -29.70 48.87
C THR A 15 47.29 -28.37 49.39
N LEU A 16 47.08 -27.44 48.46
CA LEU A 16 46.01 -26.45 48.55
C LEU A 16 44.67 -27.15 48.21
N GLY A 17 43.79 -27.26 49.20
CA GLY A 17 42.40 -27.68 49.00
C GLY A 17 41.66 -26.67 48.13
N ILE A 18 41.41 -27.04 46.88
CA ILE A 18 40.45 -26.37 46.02
C ILE A 18 39.07 -26.84 46.48
N VAL A 19 38.33 -25.96 47.15
CA VAL A 19 36.90 -26.15 47.39
C VAL A 19 36.23 -26.22 46.01
N PRO A 20 35.55 -27.31 45.65
CA PRO A 20 34.75 -27.32 44.45
C PRO A 20 33.55 -26.42 44.72
N THR A 21 33.54 -25.22 44.13
CA THR A 21 32.30 -24.49 43.93
C THR A 21 31.46 -25.31 42.96
N ILE A 22 30.56 -26.12 43.52
CA ILE A 22 29.48 -26.75 42.78
C ILE A 22 28.62 -25.59 42.26
N VAL A 23 28.90 -25.13 41.05
CA VAL A 23 27.97 -24.31 40.29
C VAL A 23 26.85 -25.25 39.89
N SER A 24 25.78 -25.31 40.69
CA SER A 24 24.56 -25.98 40.27
C SER A 24 24.02 -25.20 39.07
N CYS A 25 24.21 -25.73 37.86
CA CYS A 25 23.36 -25.35 36.74
C CYS A 25 21.93 -25.72 37.11
N SER A 26 21.13 -24.75 37.55
CA SER A 26 19.69 -24.95 37.63
C SER A 26 19.19 -25.18 36.20
N TYR A 27 18.68 -26.38 35.93
CA TYR A 27 17.97 -26.63 34.69
C TYR A 27 16.77 -25.68 34.64
N LYS A 28 16.81 -24.69 33.74
CA LYS A 28 15.65 -23.85 33.48
C LYS A 28 14.57 -24.72 32.85
N THR A 29 13.41 -24.78 33.50
CA THR A 29 12.24 -25.55 33.03
C THR A 29 11.37 -24.75 32.05
N ALA A 30 11.60 -23.43 31.93
CA ALA A 30 10.90 -22.56 31.01
C ALA A 30 11.82 -21.46 30.46
N TYR A 31 11.60 -21.12 29.20
CA TYR A 31 12.38 -20.14 28.44
C TYR A 31 11.44 -19.15 27.74
N LEU A 32 11.85 -17.88 27.71
CA LEU A 32 11.25 -16.87 26.83
C LEU A 32 11.82 -17.04 25.42
N ASP A 33 10.95 -17.06 24.41
CA ASP A 33 11.37 -17.13 23.01
C ASP A 33 11.76 -15.74 22.48
N ILE A 34 13.05 -15.42 22.63
CA ILE A 34 13.61 -14.15 22.14
C ILE A 34 13.60 -14.02 20.61
N GLU A 35 13.34 -15.11 19.88
CA GLU A 35 13.07 -15.11 18.44
C GLU A 35 11.72 -14.49 18.10
N LYS A 36 10.76 -14.50 19.04
CA LYS A 36 9.44 -13.89 18.86
C LYS A 36 9.36 -12.49 19.44
N ILE A 37 9.99 -12.27 20.60
CA ILE A 37 9.83 -11.00 21.33
C ILE A 37 11.02 -10.68 22.23
N SER A 38 11.41 -9.41 22.27
CA SER A 38 12.47 -8.94 23.16
C SER A 38 11.96 -8.67 24.58
N ARG A 39 12.83 -8.91 25.58
CA ARG A 39 12.58 -8.47 26.97
C ARG A 39 12.34 -6.97 27.07
N LYS A 40 13.03 -6.17 26.25
CA LYS A 40 12.87 -4.71 26.19
C LYS A 40 11.44 -4.28 25.87
N TYR A 41 10.72 -5.04 25.04
CA TYR A 41 9.31 -4.78 24.81
C TYR A 41 8.47 -5.18 26.03
N LEU A 42 8.74 -6.36 26.61
CA LEU A 42 8.01 -6.88 27.77
C LEU A 42 8.10 -5.96 29.00
N THR A 43 9.16 -5.16 29.16
CA THR A 43 9.26 -4.19 30.27
C THR A 43 8.22 -3.08 30.25
N ARG A 44 7.49 -2.95 29.13
CA ARG A 44 6.41 -1.98 28.93
C ARG A 44 5.04 -2.56 29.29
N LEU A 45 4.97 -3.84 29.63
CA LEU A 45 3.74 -4.58 29.88
C LEU A 45 3.58 -4.90 31.37
N THR A 46 2.32 -5.05 31.79
CA THR A 46 1.98 -5.65 33.08
C THR A 46 2.10 -7.17 33.02
N GLY A 47 2.09 -7.85 34.17
CA GLY A 47 2.16 -9.31 34.22
C GLY A 47 1.04 -10.00 33.45
N ASN A 48 -0.22 -9.55 33.61
CA ASN A 48 -1.35 -10.10 32.85
C ASN A 48 -1.21 -9.86 31.33
N GLN A 49 -0.63 -8.72 30.92
CA GLN A 49 -0.36 -8.45 29.50
C GLN A 49 0.69 -9.40 28.93
N VAL A 50 1.73 -9.77 29.70
CA VAL A 50 2.71 -10.78 29.28
C VAL A 50 2.06 -12.16 29.17
N ALA A 51 1.21 -12.52 30.14
CA ALA A 51 0.49 -13.80 30.13
C ALA A 51 -0.51 -13.90 28.95
N SER A 52 -1.30 -12.85 28.70
CA SER A 52 -2.23 -12.83 27.55
C SER A 52 -1.49 -12.91 26.22
N LEU A 53 -0.35 -12.23 26.09
CA LEU A 53 0.48 -12.31 24.90
C LEU A 53 0.97 -13.74 24.64
N HIS A 54 1.33 -14.48 25.69
CA HIS A 54 1.64 -15.91 25.57
C HIS A 54 0.43 -16.72 25.13
N ASN A 55 -0.74 -16.52 25.73
CA ASN A 55 -1.93 -17.31 25.41
C ASN A 55 -2.29 -17.23 23.92
N SER A 56 -2.13 -16.05 23.33
CA SER A 56 -2.39 -15.83 21.90
C SER A 56 -1.21 -16.19 20.98
N ASN A 57 0.03 -15.86 21.35
CA ASN A 57 1.18 -15.92 20.43
C ASN A 57 2.28 -16.94 20.77
N LYS A 58 2.12 -17.66 21.90
CA LYS A 58 3.05 -18.68 22.41
C LYS A 58 4.50 -18.19 22.48
N ILE A 59 4.81 -17.33 23.46
CA ILE A 59 6.15 -16.73 23.64
C ILE A 59 7.02 -17.44 24.69
N PHE A 60 6.50 -18.49 25.34
CA PHE A 60 7.23 -19.27 26.34
C PHE A 60 7.27 -20.74 25.92
N TYR A 61 8.40 -21.40 26.12
CA TYR A 61 8.63 -22.78 25.71
C TYR A 61 9.54 -23.51 26.69
N PHE A 62 9.57 -24.83 26.59
CA PHE A 62 10.56 -25.70 27.21
C PHE A 62 11.24 -26.55 26.12
N LEU A 63 12.36 -27.19 26.48
CA LEU A 63 13.08 -28.08 25.58
C LEU A 63 12.69 -29.53 25.89
N ASP A 64 12.12 -30.20 24.90
CA ASP A 64 11.98 -31.65 24.88
C ASP A 64 13.07 -32.23 23.98
N GLY A 65 14.15 -32.72 24.61
CA GLY A 65 15.43 -32.96 23.93
C GLY A 65 15.97 -31.68 23.28
N ASN A 66 16.03 -31.65 21.95
CA ASN A 66 16.47 -30.49 21.16
C ASN A 66 15.31 -29.71 20.50
N GLN A 67 14.05 -30.09 20.75
CA GLN A 67 12.90 -29.43 20.14
C GLN A 67 12.29 -28.41 21.10
N LYS A 68 11.91 -27.24 20.55
CA LYS A 68 11.13 -26.23 21.28
C LYS A 68 9.68 -26.70 21.35
N VAL A 69 9.15 -26.89 22.56
CA VAL A 69 7.73 -27.17 22.81
C VAL A 69 7.13 -26.00 23.58
N TYR A 70 6.08 -25.40 23.04
CA TYR A 70 5.44 -24.25 23.67
C TYR A 70 4.47 -24.69 24.78
N PHE A 71 4.36 -23.87 25.82
CA PHE A 71 3.32 -24.04 26.82
C PHE A 71 1.94 -23.75 26.21
N ASP A 72 0.90 -24.42 26.73
CA ASP A 72 -0.47 -24.31 26.25
C ASP A 72 -1.09 -23.00 26.75
N SER A 73 -0.78 -22.60 27.98
CA SER A 73 -1.24 -21.34 28.57
C SER A 73 -0.29 -20.78 29.63
N ALA A 74 -0.51 -19.50 29.94
CA ALA A 74 0.19 -18.73 30.96
C ALA A 74 -0.82 -17.99 31.85
N VAL A 75 -0.51 -17.93 33.14
CA VAL A 75 -1.26 -17.20 34.15
C VAL A 75 -0.28 -16.37 34.97
N PHE A 76 -0.59 -15.09 35.20
CA PHE A 76 0.22 -14.23 36.07
C PHE A 76 -0.39 -14.19 37.47
N GLU A 77 0.33 -14.75 38.44
CA GLU A 77 -0.08 -14.82 39.85
C GLU A 77 1.16 -14.67 40.73
N ASP A 78 1.03 -13.99 41.88
CA ASP A 78 2.09 -13.85 42.88
C ASP A 78 3.42 -13.31 42.32
N ASN A 79 3.34 -12.37 41.37
CA ASN A 79 4.48 -11.78 40.66
C ASN A 79 5.32 -12.79 39.85
N THR A 80 4.73 -13.94 39.51
CA THR A 80 5.34 -14.99 38.68
C THR A 80 4.42 -15.35 37.51
N ILE A 81 4.99 -15.93 36.44
CA ILE A 81 4.21 -16.49 35.35
C ILE A 81 4.16 -18.01 35.52
N LYS A 82 2.98 -18.54 35.84
CA LYS A 82 2.70 -19.98 35.86
C LYS A 82 2.39 -20.42 34.43
N LEU A 83 3.19 -21.33 33.91
CA LEU A 83 3.13 -21.85 32.54
C LEU A 83 2.61 -23.30 32.58
N ILE A 84 1.62 -23.61 31.76
CA ILE A 84 0.89 -24.88 31.82
C ILE A 84 1.08 -25.63 30.50
N HIS A 85 1.47 -26.90 30.56
CA HIS A 85 1.48 -27.81 29.41
C HIS A 85 1.03 -29.20 29.84
N ASN A 86 0.03 -29.79 29.18
CA ASN A 86 -0.44 -31.16 29.46
C ASN A 86 -0.67 -31.44 30.97
N LYS A 87 -1.26 -30.49 31.70
CA LYS A 87 -1.50 -30.50 33.16
C LYS A 87 -0.26 -30.37 34.06
N HIS A 88 0.93 -30.21 33.50
CA HIS A 88 2.13 -29.85 34.24
C HIS A 88 2.28 -28.33 34.32
N THR A 89 2.67 -27.84 35.50
CA THR A 89 2.91 -26.41 35.73
C THR A 89 4.39 -26.16 35.94
N SER A 90 4.94 -25.20 35.20
CA SER A 90 6.27 -24.63 35.41
C SER A 90 6.15 -23.18 35.84
N ILE A 91 7.11 -22.69 36.62
CA ILE A 91 7.16 -21.29 37.05
C ILE A 91 8.25 -20.59 36.26
N PHE A 92 7.88 -19.54 35.52
CA PHE A 92 8.84 -18.61 34.95
C PHE A 92 9.00 -17.42 35.90
N ASN A 93 10.16 -17.37 36.54
CA ASN A 93 10.57 -16.22 37.34
C ASN A 93 10.95 -15.09 36.39
N ILE A 94 10.17 -14.01 36.43
CA ILE A 94 10.36 -12.85 35.57
C ILE A 94 11.75 -12.25 35.86
N ASP A 95 12.58 -12.17 34.82
CA ASP A 95 13.95 -11.63 34.87
C ASP A 95 14.06 -10.20 34.31
N PHE A 96 12.92 -9.49 34.21
CA PHE A 96 12.81 -8.12 33.70
C PHE A 96 11.75 -7.31 34.47
N PRO A 97 11.84 -5.97 34.56
CA PRO A 97 10.82 -5.18 35.24
C PRO A 97 9.49 -5.25 34.49
N ILE A 98 8.35 -5.20 35.20
CA ILE A 98 7.00 -5.09 34.64
C ILE A 98 6.35 -3.78 35.07
N GLN A 99 5.42 -3.28 34.26
CA GLN A 99 4.64 -2.09 34.58
C GLN A 99 3.53 -2.39 35.59
N LYS A 100 3.09 -1.37 36.32
CA LYS A 100 1.88 -1.44 37.14
C LYS A 100 0.61 -1.41 36.27
N TYR A 101 -0.48 -1.91 36.84
CA TYR A 101 -1.80 -1.83 36.22
C TYR A 101 -2.39 -0.43 36.35
N TRP A 102 -3.44 -0.18 35.58
CA TRP A 102 -4.21 1.05 35.62
C TRP A 102 -5.56 0.84 36.28
N LYS A 103 -6.07 1.87 36.94
CA LYS A 103 -7.45 1.99 37.37
C LYS A 103 -7.93 3.40 37.10
N GLN A 104 -9.20 3.50 36.70
CA GLN A 104 -9.90 4.76 36.56
C GLN A 104 -10.50 5.16 37.91
N GLU A 105 -10.30 6.42 38.32
CA GLU A 105 -10.93 6.99 39.52
C GLU A 105 -11.35 8.44 39.28
N ILE A 106 -12.33 8.91 40.05
CA ILE A 106 -12.69 10.32 40.13
C ILE A 106 -11.71 10.99 41.09
N SER A 107 -11.04 12.04 40.62
CA SER A 107 -10.07 12.81 41.41
C SER A 107 -10.77 13.82 42.31
N ASN A 108 -9.99 14.45 43.19
CA ASN A 108 -10.45 15.54 44.05
C ASN A 108 -10.81 16.83 43.27
N LEU A 109 -10.51 16.89 41.96
CA LEU A 109 -10.84 18.00 41.07
C LEU A 109 -12.09 17.70 40.24
N ASP A 110 -12.90 16.72 40.64
CA ASP A 110 -14.11 16.27 39.93
C ASP A 110 -13.85 15.94 38.45
N ASN A 111 -12.73 15.26 38.19
CA ASN A 111 -12.41 14.71 36.87
C ASN A 111 -12.03 13.23 36.96
N ILE A 112 -12.25 12.49 35.87
CA ILE A 112 -11.84 11.10 35.72
C ILE A 112 -10.37 11.07 35.30
N LYS A 113 -9.54 10.37 36.08
CA LYS A 113 -8.12 10.16 35.78
C LYS A 113 -7.75 8.68 35.85
N VAL A 114 -6.61 8.34 35.26
CA VAL A 114 -6.01 7.01 35.37
C VAL A 114 -4.87 7.04 36.39
N ILE A 115 -4.88 6.10 37.33
CA ILE A 115 -3.83 5.91 38.32
C ILE A 115 -3.20 4.53 38.21
N GLU A 116 -1.95 4.40 38.68
CA GLU A 116 -1.28 3.11 38.78
C GLU A 116 -1.70 2.36 40.05
N THR A 117 -2.12 1.11 39.90
CA THR A 117 -2.55 0.27 41.03
C THR A 117 -2.28 -1.21 40.75
N ASN A 118 -2.54 -2.06 41.74
CA ASN A 118 -2.63 -3.52 41.62
C ASN A 118 -4.05 -4.04 41.88
N GLU A 119 -5.02 -3.15 42.10
CA GLU A 119 -6.43 -3.53 42.25
C GLU A 119 -6.98 -4.15 40.97
N LYS A 120 -7.90 -5.11 41.10
CA LYS A 120 -8.59 -5.71 39.96
C LYS A 120 -9.75 -4.81 39.54
N SER A 121 -9.92 -4.65 38.22
CA SER A 121 -11.13 -4.04 37.65
C SER A 121 -12.11 -5.11 37.18
N ASN A 122 -13.40 -4.81 37.23
CA ASN A 122 -14.44 -5.65 36.67
C ASN A 122 -14.67 -5.26 35.20
N ILE A 123 -14.48 -6.21 34.29
CA ILE A 123 -14.65 -5.98 32.85
C ILE A 123 -16.07 -5.53 32.49
N ASN A 124 -17.07 -5.95 33.25
CA ASN A 124 -18.46 -5.61 32.96
C ASN A 124 -18.76 -4.11 33.11
N ASP A 125 -17.91 -3.36 33.84
CA ASP A 125 -18.04 -1.92 34.05
C ASP A 125 -17.57 -1.10 32.83
N PHE A 126 -16.94 -1.76 31.85
CA PHE A 126 -16.34 -1.10 30.67
C PHE A 126 -17.35 -1.01 29.51
N PHE A 127 -18.49 -1.68 29.60
CA PHE A 127 -19.44 -1.90 28.50
C PHE A 127 -20.52 -0.82 28.45
N ASN A 128 -20.09 0.43 28.23
CA ASN A 128 -20.99 1.55 27.96
C ASN A 128 -21.34 1.58 26.46
N VAL A 129 -22.61 1.87 26.15
CA VAL A 129 -23.09 1.99 24.76
C VAL A 129 -23.32 3.44 24.40
N TYR A 130 -22.98 3.76 23.16
CA TYR A 130 -23.09 5.06 22.52
C TYR A 130 -23.91 4.91 21.24
N ASP A 131 -24.64 5.95 20.90
CA ASP A 131 -25.37 5.99 19.64
C ASP A 131 -24.36 6.05 18.49
N PHE A 132 -24.68 5.43 17.35
CA PHE A 132 -23.76 5.44 16.20
C PHE A 132 -23.45 6.87 15.71
N ASN A 133 -24.36 7.83 15.92
CA ASN A 133 -24.10 9.23 15.63
C ASN A 133 -22.93 9.80 16.45
N GLU A 134 -22.85 9.45 17.73
CA GLU A 134 -21.74 9.85 18.61
C GLU A 134 -20.44 9.17 18.18
N ILE A 135 -20.52 7.88 17.83
CA ILE A 135 -19.38 7.10 17.32
C ILE A 135 -18.82 7.71 16.05
N ASP A 136 -19.69 8.03 15.08
CA ASP A 136 -19.28 8.54 13.78
C ASP A 136 -18.81 10.00 13.83
N ASP A 137 -19.41 10.82 14.68
CA ASP A 137 -18.98 12.20 14.92
C ASP A 137 -17.56 12.27 15.51
N ALA A 138 -17.23 11.35 16.44
CA ALA A 138 -15.87 11.21 16.93
C ALA A 138 -14.91 10.57 15.92
N ASN A 139 -15.32 9.48 15.25
CA ASN A 139 -14.50 8.71 14.31
C ASN A 139 -13.08 8.37 14.81
N GLY A 140 -12.93 8.03 16.10
CA GLY A 140 -11.66 7.58 16.67
C GLY A 140 -11.27 8.26 17.97
N PHE A 141 -10.02 8.06 18.38
CA PHE A 141 -9.49 8.53 19.67
C PHE A 141 -8.97 9.98 19.56
N ASN A 142 -9.84 10.96 19.83
CA ASN A 142 -9.55 12.40 19.69
C ASN A 142 -10.39 13.25 20.66
N GLU A 143 -10.23 14.59 20.59
CA GLU A 143 -10.95 15.57 21.43
C GLU A 143 -12.48 15.40 21.39
N GLN A 144 -13.04 15.09 20.23
CA GLN A 144 -14.48 14.92 20.07
C GLN A 144 -14.97 13.69 20.83
N TRP A 145 -14.23 12.58 20.76
CA TRP A 145 -14.51 11.40 21.59
C TRP A 145 -14.49 11.73 23.09
N PHE A 146 -13.51 12.50 23.56
CA PHE A 146 -13.46 12.88 24.97
C PHE A 146 -14.59 13.81 25.40
N SER A 147 -15.10 14.64 24.48
CA SER A 147 -16.26 15.50 24.74
C SER A 147 -17.54 14.67 24.90
N ILE A 148 -17.69 13.61 24.10
CA ILE A 148 -18.78 12.63 24.22
C ILE A 148 -18.67 11.85 25.52
N LEU A 149 -17.47 11.37 25.87
CA LEU A 149 -17.23 10.71 27.15
C LEU A 149 -17.59 11.65 28.32
N ALA A 150 -17.13 12.90 28.30
CA ALA A 150 -17.41 13.86 29.37
C ALA A 150 -18.92 14.11 29.54
N SER A 151 -19.65 14.23 28.42
CA SER A 151 -21.10 14.37 28.46
C SER A 151 -21.79 13.11 29.01
N LYS A 152 -21.30 11.91 28.68
CA LYS A 152 -21.88 10.64 29.14
C LYS A 152 -21.68 10.41 30.63
N PHE A 153 -20.49 10.70 31.12
CA PHE A 153 -20.10 10.45 32.51
C PHE A 153 -20.34 11.64 33.44
N ASN A 154 -20.62 12.82 32.89
CA ASN A 154 -20.77 14.09 33.62
C ASN A 154 -19.50 14.47 34.43
N TYR A 155 -18.33 14.12 33.89
CA TYR A 155 -17.01 14.44 34.43
C TYR A 155 -16.03 14.68 33.29
N ASP A 156 -15.11 15.63 33.46
CA ASP A 156 -13.99 15.80 32.53
C ASP A 156 -13.00 14.64 32.65
N PHE A 157 -12.14 14.45 31.63
CA PHE A 157 -11.14 13.40 31.58
C PHE A 157 -9.72 14.00 31.62
N ASP A 158 -8.91 13.59 32.60
CA ASP A 158 -7.49 13.98 32.71
C ASP A 158 -6.65 13.17 31.74
N ARG A 159 -6.12 13.85 30.72
CA ARG A 159 -5.38 13.26 29.60
C ARG A 159 -3.89 13.53 29.67
N VAL A 160 -3.38 14.03 30.81
CA VAL A 160 -1.94 14.22 31.01
C VAL A 160 -1.24 12.85 30.96
N GLY A 161 -0.19 12.76 30.14
CA GLY A 161 0.54 11.50 29.93
C GLY A 161 -0.07 10.55 28.90
N ASP A 162 -1.09 11.01 28.15
CA ASP A 162 -1.75 10.25 27.07
C ASP A 162 -2.36 8.90 27.52
N PRO A 163 -3.16 8.86 28.60
CA PRO A 163 -3.87 7.65 29.02
C PRO A 163 -5.03 7.33 28.07
N TYR A 164 -5.51 6.08 28.14
CA TYR A 164 -6.84 5.70 27.67
C TYR A 164 -7.66 5.16 28.86
N PHE A 165 -8.99 5.13 28.71
CA PHE A 165 -9.92 4.96 29.82
C PHE A 165 -10.62 3.59 29.79
N ALA A 166 -11.23 3.23 30.93
CA ALA A 166 -11.86 1.94 31.18
C ALA A 166 -13.22 1.82 30.48
N ASP A 167 -13.22 1.89 29.16
CA ASP A 167 -14.39 1.88 28.29
C ASP A 167 -14.08 1.14 26.98
N ILE A 168 -14.92 0.17 26.58
CA ILE A 168 -14.63 -0.71 25.44
C ILE A 168 -14.48 0.09 24.14
N GLN A 169 -15.37 1.04 23.87
CA GLN A 169 -15.31 1.80 22.63
C GLN A 169 -14.05 2.68 22.58
N THR A 170 -13.68 3.30 23.69
CA THR A 170 -12.42 4.04 23.85
C THR A 170 -11.21 3.16 23.57
N ILE A 171 -11.20 1.93 24.07
CA ILE A 171 -10.10 0.99 23.89
C ILE A 171 -9.99 0.51 22.44
N LEU A 172 -11.12 0.28 21.76
CA LEU A 172 -11.16 -0.05 20.33
C LEU A 172 -10.55 1.11 19.50
N PHE A 173 -11.01 2.34 19.73
CA PHE A 173 -10.47 3.52 19.07
C PHE A 173 -8.97 3.70 19.34
N ARG A 174 -8.53 3.45 20.57
CA ARG A 174 -7.13 3.57 20.94
C ARG A 174 -6.26 2.52 20.23
N LEU A 175 -6.71 1.27 20.18
CA LEU A 175 -6.00 0.18 19.49
C LEU A 175 -5.80 0.50 18.00
N ILE A 176 -6.85 0.96 17.33
CA ILE A 176 -6.79 1.36 15.91
C ILE A 176 -5.84 2.53 15.71
N GLN A 177 -5.97 3.60 16.52
CA GLN A 177 -5.08 4.75 16.44
C GLN A 177 -3.61 4.34 16.63
N ASP A 178 -3.29 3.61 17.71
CA ASP A 178 -1.92 3.20 18.00
C ASP A 178 -1.32 2.34 16.89
N GLY A 179 -2.14 1.51 16.23
CA GLY A 179 -1.75 0.75 15.03
C GLY A 179 -1.39 1.66 13.85
N ASN A 180 -2.23 2.66 13.58
CA ASN A 180 -2.05 3.60 12.46
C ASN A 180 -0.85 4.53 12.64
N ILE A 181 -0.65 5.07 13.84
CA ILE A 181 0.45 6.02 14.13
C ILE A 181 1.70 5.33 14.69
N ASN A 182 1.74 4.00 14.71
CA ASN A 182 2.88 3.20 15.18
C ASN A 182 3.31 3.57 16.61
N TYR A 183 2.36 3.57 17.55
CA TYR A 183 2.54 4.09 18.91
C TYR A 183 2.25 3.04 20.00
N SER A 184 2.54 3.38 21.26
CA SER A 184 2.24 2.60 22.46
C SER A 184 2.59 1.10 22.35
N TYR A 185 1.63 0.19 22.58
CA TYR A 185 1.78 -1.25 22.50
C TYR A 185 1.88 -1.73 21.04
N MET A 186 1.27 -1.04 20.07
CA MET A 186 1.34 -1.40 18.65
C MET A 186 2.60 -0.90 17.92
N ASN A 187 3.57 -0.34 18.64
CA ASN A 187 4.77 0.24 18.06
C ASN A 187 5.71 -0.84 17.46
N LYS A 188 5.69 -0.97 16.13
CA LYS A 188 6.56 -1.80 15.26
C LYS A 188 8.06 -1.48 15.36
N ARG A 189 8.49 -0.40 16.02
CA ARG A 189 9.93 -0.16 16.29
C ARG A 189 10.36 -0.68 17.66
N ARG A 190 9.39 -1.01 18.52
CA ARG A 190 9.62 -1.49 19.88
C ARG A 190 9.24 -2.96 20.04
N MET A 191 8.18 -3.43 19.39
CA MET A 191 7.73 -4.83 19.42
C MET A 191 8.55 -5.73 18.49
N ILE A 192 9.86 -5.75 18.74
CA ILE A 192 10.83 -6.49 17.94
C ILE A 192 11.40 -7.69 18.71
N ASN A 193 11.83 -8.71 17.98
CA ASN A 193 12.61 -9.83 18.49
C ASN A 193 14.11 -9.47 18.66
N LYS A 194 14.95 -10.46 18.97
CA LYS A 194 16.41 -10.28 19.10
C LYS A 194 17.10 -9.80 17.81
N ASP A 195 16.51 -10.06 16.64
CA ASP A 195 17.03 -9.73 15.31
C ASP A 195 16.40 -8.46 14.73
N ASN A 196 15.72 -7.66 15.57
CA ASN A 196 14.99 -6.45 15.21
C ASN A 196 13.81 -6.65 14.24
N GLN A 197 13.19 -7.83 14.23
CA GLN A 197 12.04 -8.18 13.40
C GLN A 197 10.71 -8.15 14.17
N ASN A 198 9.63 -7.71 13.51
CA ASN A 198 8.29 -7.58 14.07
C ASN A 198 7.46 -8.86 13.95
N VAL A 199 7.90 -9.94 14.60
CA VAL A 199 7.28 -11.27 14.44
C VAL A 199 5.79 -11.28 14.85
N LEU A 200 5.44 -10.63 15.96
CA LEU A 200 4.07 -10.64 16.48
C LEU A 200 3.09 -9.73 15.70
N LEU A 201 3.62 -8.77 14.94
CA LEU A 201 2.82 -7.86 14.12
C LEU A 201 2.90 -8.21 12.63
N LYS A 202 3.49 -9.36 12.25
CA LYS A 202 3.74 -9.66 10.83
C LYS A 202 2.43 -9.68 10.02
N ASP A 203 1.39 -10.30 10.56
CA ASP A 203 0.11 -10.45 9.87
C ASP A 203 -0.94 -9.41 10.32
N TYR A 204 -0.55 -8.45 11.17
CA TYR A 204 -1.45 -7.35 11.56
C TYR A 204 -1.75 -6.46 10.35
N PHE A 205 -3.03 -6.23 10.08
CA PHE A 205 -3.51 -5.41 8.98
C PHE A 205 -4.27 -4.19 9.51
N THR A 206 -3.81 -3.00 9.15
CA THR A 206 -4.33 -1.70 9.53
C THR A 206 -5.62 -1.40 8.77
N SER A 207 -6.67 -0.99 9.50
CA SER A 207 -8.02 -0.83 8.94
C SER A 207 -8.06 0.18 7.79
N ASN A 208 -7.24 1.24 7.85
CA ASN A 208 -7.19 2.26 6.80
C ASN A 208 -6.60 1.81 5.46
N TYR A 209 -6.18 0.54 5.30
CA TYR A 209 -5.79 -0.04 4.01
C TYR A 209 -6.75 -1.10 3.47
N ILE A 210 -7.80 -1.47 4.23
CA ILE A 210 -8.74 -2.54 3.84
C ILE A 210 -10.18 -2.10 4.02
N GLN A 211 -11.07 -2.49 3.10
CA GLN A 211 -12.50 -2.30 3.28
C GLN A 211 -13.05 -3.23 4.37
N ALA A 212 -14.05 -2.76 5.12
CA ALA A 212 -14.75 -3.54 6.14
C ALA A 212 -15.27 -4.89 5.59
N LYS A 213 -15.92 -4.87 4.42
CA LYS A 213 -16.39 -6.10 3.73
C LYS A 213 -15.26 -7.12 3.49
N THR A 214 -14.07 -6.67 3.13
CA THR A 214 -12.94 -7.55 2.82
C THR A 214 -12.35 -8.12 4.11
N PHE A 215 -12.20 -7.29 5.13
CA PHE A 215 -11.74 -7.71 6.46
C PHE A 215 -12.66 -8.76 7.12
N LEU A 216 -13.96 -8.72 6.82
CA LEU A 216 -14.94 -9.72 7.27
C LEU A 216 -14.90 -11.05 6.49
N SER A 217 -14.19 -11.11 5.36
CA SER A 217 -14.11 -12.34 4.56
C SER A 217 -13.23 -13.43 5.21
N ASN A 218 -13.42 -14.69 4.82
CA ASN A 218 -12.66 -15.82 5.36
C ASN A 218 -11.14 -15.71 5.15
N GLU A 219 -10.69 -14.98 4.12
CA GLU A 219 -9.26 -14.77 3.84
C GLU A 219 -8.54 -14.01 4.97
N TYR A 220 -9.28 -13.24 5.79
CA TYR A 220 -8.74 -12.38 6.85
C TYR A 220 -9.03 -12.88 8.28
N GLN A 221 -9.35 -14.17 8.44
CA GLN A 221 -9.60 -14.74 9.77
C GLN A 221 -8.42 -14.54 10.74
N LEU A 222 -7.18 -14.78 10.28
CA LEU A 222 -5.97 -14.60 11.10
C LEU A 222 -5.82 -13.16 11.60
N GLN A 223 -6.17 -12.16 10.78
CA GLN A 223 -6.12 -10.75 11.14
C GLN A 223 -7.14 -10.44 12.25
N ARG A 224 -8.31 -11.07 12.22
CA ARG A 224 -9.34 -10.92 13.25
C ARG A 224 -8.92 -11.57 14.57
N GLU A 225 -8.28 -12.73 14.52
CA GLU A 225 -7.69 -13.39 15.70
C GLU A 225 -6.56 -12.53 16.33
N LEU A 226 -5.72 -11.92 15.49
CA LEU A 226 -4.70 -10.97 15.96
C LEU A 226 -5.32 -9.71 16.57
N PHE A 227 -6.39 -9.19 15.98
CA PHE A 227 -7.13 -8.06 16.54
C PHE A 227 -7.64 -8.37 17.96
N GLU A 228 -8.28 -9.54 18.16
CA GLU A 228 -8.72 -9.99 19.49
C GLU A 228 -7.56 -10.13 20.48
N SER A 229 -6.42 -10.66 20.03
CA SER A 229 -5.21 -10.78 20.85
C SER A 229 -4.70 -9.41 21.32
N PHE A 230 -4.64 -8.41 20.43
CA PHE A 230 -4.21 -7.07 20.83
C PHE A 230 -5.27 -6.36 21.67
N LEU A 231 -6.56 -6.57 21.42
CA LEU A 231 -7.61 -6.08 22.30
C LEU A 231 -7.47 -6.64 23.73
N CYS A 232 -7.15 -7.94 23.87
CA CYS A 232 -6.81 -8.55 25.18
C CYS A 232 -5.62 -7.85 25.84
N LEU A 233 -4.60 -7.47 25.07
CA LEU A 233 -3.43 -6.77 25.57
C LEU A 233 -3.81 -5.39 26.14
N TYR A 234 -4.65 -4.62 25.44
CA TYR A 234 -5.07 -3.30 25.91
C TYR A 234 -5.96 -3.38 27.15
N LEU A 235 -6.92 -4.31 27.19
CA LEU A 235 -7.82 -4.49 28.33
C LEU A 235 -7.06 -4.90 29.61
N ASN A 236 -6.09 -5.81 29.49
CA ASN A 236 -5.31 -6.28 30.64
C ASN A 236 -4.38 -5.23 31.27
N LYS A 237 -4.26 -4.04 30.68
CA LYS A 237 -3.65 -2.91 31.37
C LYS A 237 -4.43 -2.53 32.64
N PHE A 238 -5.74 -2.75 32.66
CA PHE A 238 -6.63 -2.49 33.81
C PHE A 238 -6.81 -3.69 34.76
N ASN A 239 -5.91 -4.68 34.74
CA ASN A 239 -5.98 -5.83 35.65
C ASN A 239 -7.32 -6.60 35.65
N VAL A 240 -7.96 -6.71 34.49
CA VAL A 240 -9.24 -7.43 34.32
C VAL A 240 -9.08 -8.95 34.24
N GLY A 241 -7.86 -9.44 33.97
CA GLY A 241 -7.54 -10.87 34.03
C GLY A 241 -8.06 -11.71 32.86
N ILE A 242 -8.15 -11.12 31.67
CA ILE A 242 -8.68 -11.78 30.47
C ILE A 242 -7.58 -12.58 29.79
N SER A 243 -7.84 -13.84 29.47
CA SER A 243 -6.95 -14.70 28.69
C SER A 243 -7.26 -14.70 27.20
N ARG A 244 -8.55 -14.61 26.84
CA ARG A 244 -9.07 -14.67 25.47
C ARG A 244 -10.36 -13.86 25.35
N ILE A 245 -10.56 -13.25 24.18
CA ILE A 245 -11.80 -12.62 23.74
C ILE A 245 -12.38 -13.45 22.59
N GLU A 246 -13.69 -13.45 22.47
CA GLU A 246 -14.38 -14.02 21.32
C GLU A 246 -15.40 -13.00 20.79
N ILE A 247 -15.17 -12.49 19.57
CA ILE A 247 -16.08 -11.57 18.88
C ILE A 247 -17.01 -12.38 17.96
N ASP A 248 -18.26 -11.94 17.85
CA ASP A 248 -19.25 -12.52 16.94
C ASP A 248 -19.04 -12.06 15.50
N TRP A 249 -17.97 -12.55 14.87
CA TRP A 249 -17.63 -12.21 13.49
C TRP A 249 -18.68 -12.66 12.46
N ASP A 250 -19.43 -13.73 12.76
CA ASP A 250 -20.46 -14.26 11.87
C ASP A 250 -21.64 -13.29 11.69
N ASN A 251 -21.91 -12.49 12.73
CA ASN A 251 -22.96 -11.46 12.73
C ASN A 251 -22.41 -10.02 12.64
N ALA A 252 -21.09 -9.87 12.49
CA ALA A 252 -20.48 -8.57 12.30
C ALA A 252 -20.83 -8.00 10.92
N ARG A 253 -21.02 -6.69 10.84
CA ARG A 253 -21.45 -6.02 9.59
C ARG A 253 -20.79 -4.68 9.38
N GLU A 254 -20.62 -4.33 8.10
CA GLU A 254 -20.20 -3.00 7.69
C GLU A 254 -21.28 -1.96 8.03
N VAL A 255 -20.85 -0.83 8.59
CA VAL A 255 -21.66 0.38 8.76
C VAL A 255 -20.90 1.55 8.13
N LYS A 256 -21.56 2.31 7.26
CA LYS A 256 -20.92 3.44 6.56
C LYS A 256 -20.90 4.68 7.46
N SER A 257 -19.79 5.40 7.45
CA SER A 257 -19.73 6.76 8.03
C SER A 257 -20.69 7.69 7.29
N PHE A 258 -21.30 8.65 8.00
CA PHE A 258 -22.07 9.73 7.39
C PHE A 258 -21.21 10.62 6.48
N SER A 259 -19.90 10.72 6.78
CA SER A 259 -18.95 11.44 5.92
C SER A 259 -18.70 10.74 4.58
N GLY A 260 -18.95 9.43 4.50
CA GLY A 260 -18.64 8.60 3.33
C GLY A 260 -17.15 8.33 3.10
N ASN A 261 -16.25 8.80 3.97
CA ASN A 261 -14.78 8.70 3.79
C ASN A 261 -14.16 7.47 4.46
N SER A 262 -14.91 6.80 5.33
CA SER A 262 -14.51 5.55 5.99
C SER A 262 -15.74 4.69 6.25
N SER A 263 -15.50 3.48 6.72
CA SER A 263 -16.51 2.56 7.23
C SER A 263 -16.11 2.00 8.58
N TYR A 264 -17.08 1.39 9.25
CA TYR A 264 -16.93 0.72 10.53
C TYR A 264 -17.33 -0.74 10.37
N ILE A 265 -16.84 -1.57 11.27
CA ILE A 265 -17.43 -2.89 11.53
C ILE A 265 -18.14 -2.82 12.87
N ALA A 266 -19.46 -3.02 12.84
CA ALA A 266 -20.25 -3.23 14.05
C ALA A 266 -20.06 -4.67 14.53
N ILE A 267 -19.68 -4.83 15.80
CA ILE A 267 -19.38 -6.11 16.45
C ILE A 267 -20.15 -6.27 17.75
N LYS A 268 -20.34 -7.53 18.16
CA LYS A 268 -20.74 -7.95 19.50
C LYS A 268 -19.71 -8.93 20.06
N PHE A 269 -19.63 -9.04 21.38
CA PHE A 269 -18.76 -10.02 22.04
C PHE A 269 -19.54 -11.28 22.40
N LYS A 270 -19.12 -12.45 21.90
CA LYS A 270 -19.67 -13.75 22.34
C LYS A 270 -19.23 -14.07 23.78
N GLY A 271 -18.00 -13.71 24.13
CA GLY A 271 -17.48 -13.95 25.47
C GLY A 271 -16.11 -13.34 25.72
N MET A 272 -15.78 -13.21 27.01
CA MET A 272 -14.44 -12.87 27.47
C MET A 272 -14.07 -13.88 28.55
N TYR A 273 -12.97 -14.60 28.35
CA TYR A 273 -12.60 -15.72 29.19
C TYR A 273 -11.42 -15.34 30.09
N ASP A 274 -11.49 -15.69 31.36
CA ASP A 274 -10.38 -15.51 32.28
C ASP A 274 -9.28 -16.57 32.06
N PHE A 275 -8.21 -16.52 32.86
CA PHE A 275 -7.13 -17.51 32.82
C PHE A 275 -7.52 -18.93 33.25
N LYS A 276 -8.73 -19.12 33.79
CA LYS A 276 -9.34 -20.42 34.12
C LYS A 276 -10.36 -20.86 33.06
N ASN A 277 -10.42 -20.16 31.93
CA ASN A 277 -11.37 -20.39 30.83
C ASN A 277 -12.84 -20.24 31.24
N GLN A 278 -13.12 -19.41 32.26
CA GLN A 278 -14.47 -19.04 32.66
C GLN A 278 -14.89 -17.77 31.92
N ASN A 279 -16.09 -17.77 31.31
CA ASN A 279 -16.64 -16.56 30.72
C ASN A 279 -17.00 -15.57 31.84
N ILE A 280 -16.34 -14.42 31.85
CA ILE A 280 -16.51 -13.35 32.84
C ILE A 280 -17.40 -12.20 32.33
N LEU A 281 -17.89 -12.31 31.10
CA LEU A 281 -18.82 -11.35 30.50
C LEU A 281 -20.27 -11.74 30.80
N ASN A 282 -21.04 -10.84 31.38
CA ASN A 282 -22.47 -11.07 31.63
C ASN A 282 -23.28 -11.10 30.30
N ASN A 283 -24.46 -11.72 30.33
CA ASN A 283 -25.30 -11.87 29.13
C ASN A 283 -25.79 -10.52 28.57
N GLU A 284 -26.02 -9.52 29.42
CA GLU A 284 -26.43 -8.18 28.97
C GLU A 284 -25.35 -7.54 28.09
N ASN A 285 -24.08 -7.66 28.48
CA ASN A 285 -22.96 -7.08 27.76
C ASN A 285 -22.65 -7.81 26.45
N GLN A 286 -23.02 -9.09 26.32
CA GLN A 286 -22.89 -9.84 25.07
C GLN A 286 -23.80 -9.28 23.96
N GLU A 287 -24.92 -8.65 24.32
CA GLU A 287 -25.86 -8.06 23.36
C GLU A 287 -25.50 -6.64 22.92
N LYS A 288 -24.52 -6.00 23.57
CA LYS A 288 -24.09 -4.62 23.27
C LYS A 288 -23.25 -4.58 22.01
N THR A 289 -23.51 -3.57 21.18
CA THR A 289 -22.83 -3.35 19.90
C THR A 289 -21.73 -2.30 20.05
N PHE A 290 -20.55 -2.59 19.48
CA PHE A 290 -19.40 -1.70 19.44
C PHE A 290 -18.86 -1.58 18.02
N TYR A 291 -18.01 -0.60 17.76
CA TYR A 291 -17.59 -0.26 16.40
C TYR A 291 -16.06 -0.20 16.28
N ILE A 292 -15.52 -0.98 15.35
CA ILE A 292 -14.14 -0.87 14.91
C ILE A 292 -14.12 0.13 13.74
N ASN A 293 -13.34 1.20 13.85
CA ASN A 293 -13.37 2.32 12.91
C ASN A 293 -12.24 2.28 11.86
N ASP A 294 -12.27 3.31 11.00
CA ASP A 294 -11.20 3.65 10.06
C ASP A 294 -10.98 2.64 8.93
N PHE A 295 -11.98 1.82 8.60
CA PHE A 295 -11.89 0.97 7.42
C PHE A 295 -11.98 1.81 6.14
N ARG A 296 -11.07 1.56 5.20
CA ARG A 296 -11.01 2.30 3.94
C ARG A 296 -12.32 2.20 3.17
N THR A 297 -12.68 3.27 2.48
CA THR A 297 -13.68 3.24 1.41
C THR A 297 -13.09 3.82 0.14
N TYR A 298 -13.47 3.25 -1.00
CA TYR A 298 -13.16 3.79 -2.31
C TYR A 298 -14.34 4.57 -2.89
N ALA A 299 -15.51 4.51 -2.23
CA ALA A 299 -16.72 5.23 -2.61
C ALA A 299 -16.67 6.71 -2.17
N THR A 300 -15.57 7.39 -2.51
CA THR A 300 -15.27 8.78 -2.14
C THR A 300 -14.50 9.47 -3.28
N ASP A 301 -14.49 10.79 -3.27
CA ASP A 301 -13.71 11.65 -4.16
C ASP A 301 -12.36 12.09 -3.57
N GLN A 302 -12.07 11.65 -2.34
CA GLN A 302 -10.84 11.91 -1.61
C GLN A 302 -9.65 11.08 -2.12
N LYS A 303 -8.51 11.18 -1.41
CA LYS A 303 -7.28 10.42 -1.68
C LYS A 303 -7.61 8.93 -1.83
N PHE A 304 -7.10 8.31 -2.91
CA PHE A 304 -7.35 6.91 -3.27
C PHE A 304 -8.79 6.54 -3.66
N GLY A 305 -9.73 7.49 -3.58
CA GLY A 305 -11.13 7.29 -3.94
C GLY A 305 -11.33 7.17 -5.46
N VAL A 306 -12.35 6.40 -5.85
CA VAL A 306 -12.69 6.14 -7.26
C VAL A 306 -14.05 6.75 -7.67
N GLY A 307 -14.62 7.58 -6.79
CA GLY A 307 -15.92 8.24 -6.96
C GLY A 307 -17.01 7.62 -6.10
N ASN A 308 -18.15 8.30 -5.97
CA ASN A 308 -19.23 7.95 -5.04
C ASN A 308 -19.86 6.57 -5.25
N ASN A 309 -19.75 6.01 -6.46
CA ASN A 309 -20.26 4.67 -6.77
C ASN A 309 -19.35 3.55 -6.22
N GLY A 310 -18.11 3.88 -5.83
CA GLY A 310 -17.13 2.92 -5.34
C GLY A 310 -16.59 2.00 -6.43
N LEU A 311 -15.92 0.93 -6.00
CA LEU A 311 -15.30 -0.05 -6.87
C LEU A 311 -16.32 -0.95 -7.56
N LYS A 312 -16.05 -1.26 -8.83
CA LYS A 312 -16.81 -2.20 -9.66
C LYS A 312 -15.96 -3.41 -10.08
N GLU A 313 -14.84 -3.64 -9.39
CA GLU A 313 -13.90 -4.69 -9.76
C GLU A 313 -14.42 -6.09 -9.39
N GLU A 314 -14.24 -7.05 -10.32
CA GLU A 314 -14.52 -8.46 -10.07
C GLU A 314 -13.38 -9.17 -9.33
N LEU A 315 -12.14 -8.73 -9.56
CA LEU A 315 -10.96 -9.26 -8.90
C LEU A 315 -10.76 -8.62 -7.51
N PRO A 316 -10.19 -9.34 -6.54
CA PRO A 316 -9.82 -8.76 -5.27
C PRO A 316 -8.76 -7.68 -5.44
N LEU A 317 -8.77 -6.68 -4.54
CA LEU A 317 -7.81 -5.59 -4.59
C LEU A 317 -6.44 -6.02 -4.08
N PHE A 318 -5.39 -5.69 -4.82
CA PHE A 318 -4.02 -6.00 -4.45
C PHE A 318 -3.58 -5.26 -3.18
N ASN A 319 -4.06 -4.04 -2.99
CA ASN A 319 -3.71 -3.21 -1.84
C ASN A 319 -4.54 -3.51 -0.58
N GLU A 320 -5.53 -4.40 -0.67
CA GLU A 320 -6.11 -5.06 0.50
C GLU A 320 -5.36 -6.35 0.84
N TYR A 321 -4.69 -6.96 -0.14
CA TYR A 321 -3.84 -8.13 0.06
C TYR A 321 -2.46 -7.79 0.66
N ILE A 322 -1.87 -6.66 0.22
CA ILE A 322 -0.63 -6.08 0.72
C ILE A 322 -0.93 -4.67 1.24
N GLU A 323 -0.50 -4.36 2.46
CA GLU A 323 -0.57 -2.98 2.97
C GLU A 323 0.37 -2.08 2.16
N ASN A 324 -0.18 -1.01 1.59
CA ASN A 324 0.57 0.07 0.92
C ASN A 324 1.70 -0.42 -0.04
N PRO A 325 1.37 -1.22 -1.05
CA PRO A 325 2.38 -1.69 -2.00
C PRO A 325 2.98 -0.51 -2.78
N LEU A 326 4.27 -0.60 -3.12
CA LEU A 326 4.96 0.36 -3.97
C LEU A 326 5.24 -0.28 -5.33
N LEU A 327 4.85 0.40 -6.40
CA LEU A 327 5.23 0.00 -7.76
C LEU A 327 6.61 0.56 -8.06
N GLU A 328 7.62 -0.31 -8.03
CA GLU A 328 8.98 0.08 -8.43
C GLU A 328 9.07 0.07 -9.95
N ILE A 329 9.54 1.18 -10.53
CA ILE A 329 9.65 1.36 -11.98
C ILE A 329 11.10 1.66 -12.32
N ASP A 330 11.77 0.68 -12.93
CA ASP A 330 13.13 0.80 -13.43
C ASP A 330 13.07 0.89 -14.96
N GLY A 331 13.24 2.10 -15.50
CA GLY A 331 13.26 2.35 -16.95
C GLY A 331 14.50 1.79 -17.65
N LYS A 332 15.34 1.06 -16.90
CA LYS A 332 16.57 0.42 -17.33
C LYS A 332 17.46 1.45 -18.01
N GLN A 333 17.90 1.09 -19.20
CA GLN A 333 18.77 1.87 -20.03
C GLN A 333 17.98 2.77 -21.02
N TYR A 334 16.65 2.66 -21.03
CA TYR A 334 15.79 3.30 -22.02
C TYR A 334 15.17 4.61 -21.51
N LEU A 335 14.94 4.71 -20.20
CA LEU A 335 14.34 5.88 -19.56
C LEU A 335 14.93 6.02 -18.15
N ASN A 336 15.48 7.20 -17.84
CA ASN A 336 15.98 7.50 -16.50
C ASN A 336 14.82 7.90 -15.57
N ILE A 337 14.15 6.90 -15.00
CA ILE A 337 13.01 7.12 -14.10
C ILE A 337 13.53 7.42 -12.69
N VAL A 338 13.19 8.61 -12.18
CA VAL A 338 13.50 9.03 -10.82
C VAL A 338 12.19 9.12 -10.04
N ASP A 339 12.13 8.51 -8.86
CA ASP A 339 10.97 8.58 -7.95
C ASP A 339 9.71 7.87 -8.51
N ASN A 340 9.89 6.67 -9.09
CA ASN A 340 8.82 5.75 -9.50
C ASN A 340 7.67 6.44 -10.28
N ILE A 341 6.43 6.30 -9.81
CA ILE A 341 5.25 6.88 -10.46
C ILE A 341 5.25 8.42 -10.43
N ASN A 342 5.90 9.04 -9.45
CA ASN A 342 6.02 10.51 -9.35
C ASN A 342 6.82 11.10 -10.51
N TYR A 343 7.73 10.31 -11.11
CA TYR A 343 8.40 10.69 -12.35
C TYR A 343 7.41 11.13 -13.44
N PHE A 344 6.29 10.41 -13.53
CA PHE A 344 5.32 10.54 -14.60
C PHE A 344 4.20 11.53 -14.30
N ILE A 345 3.99 11.88 -13.03
CA ILE A 345 2.84 12.66 -12.57
C ILE A 345 3.29 13.96 -11.92
N LYS A 346 2.94 15.10 -12.53
CA LYS A 346 2.99 16.40 -11.84
C LYS A 346 1.96 17.35 -12.44
N GLY A 347 0.99 17.71 -11.62
CA GLY A 347 -0.01 18.73 -11.94
C GLY A 347 -0.98 18.32 -13.05
N VAL A 348 -2.23 18.72 -12.89
CA VAL A 348 -3.32 18.31 -13.78
C VAL A 348 -3.15 18.87 -15.21
N THR A 349 -2.47 20.01 -15.39
CA THR A 349 -2.38 20.76 -16.66
C THR A 349 -1.00 20.74 -17.34
N SER A 350 -0.01 20.03 -16.79
CA SER A 350 1.37 20.12 -17.29
C SER A 350 1.61 19.26 -18.54
N PHE A 351 2.30 19.81 -19.55
CA PHE A 351 2.67 19.07 -20.76
C PHE A 351 3.90 18.18 -20.61
N GLU A 352 4.78 18.49 -19.67
CA GLU A 352 6.01 17.73 -19.43
C GLU A 352 5.73 16.32 -18.87
N TYR A 353 4.52 16.09 -18.38
CA TYR A 353 4.14 14.87 -17.69
C TYR A 353 3.21 14.00 -18.52
N TRP A 354 3.08 12.75 -18.10
CA TRP A 354 2.45 11.76 -18.92
C TRP A 354 0.93 11.75 -18.74
N ASN A 355 0.20 11.70 -19.85
CA ASN A 355 -1.21 11.35 -19.87
C ASN A 355 -1.39 9.83 -19.80
N THR A 356 -2.63 9.43 -19.54
CA THR A 356 -3.04 8.03 -19.39
C THR A 356 -2.78 7.16 -20.61
N LYS A 357 -2.97 7.67 -21.83
CA LYS A 357 -2.77 6.90 -23.07
C LYS A 357 -1.29 6.68 -23.37
N GLY A 358 -0.46 7.70 -23.12
CA GLY A 358 0.99 7.62 -23.14
C GLY A 358 1.49 6.61 -22.13
N LEU A 359 1.04 6.72 -20.87
CA LEU A 359 1.42 5.77 -19.81
C LEU A 359 0.97 4.36 -20.14
N MET A 360 -0.26 4.17 -20.61
CA MET A 360 -0.76 2.85 -21.02
C MET A 360 0.12 2.25 -22.11
N SER A 361 0.50 3.04 -23.12
CA SER A 361 1.42 2.60 -24.18
C SER A 361 2.78 2.19 -23.62
N LEU A 362 3.39 3.03 -22.77
CA LEU A 362 4.68 2.75 -22.14
C LEU A 362 4.60 1.49 -21.28
N PHE A 363 3.63 1.45 -20.38
CA PHE A 363 3.48 0.42 -19.37
C PHE A 363 3.17 -0.93 -20.01
N GLN A 364 2.35 -0.96 -21.06
CA GLN A 364 2.07 -2.21 -21.77
C GLN A 364 3.26 -2.71 -22.60
N ASN A 365 3.99 -1.82 -23.26
CA ASN A 365 5.15 -2.20 -24.07
C ASN A 365 6.33 -2.73 -23.25
N PHE A 366 6.42 -2.32 -21.97
CA PHE A 366 7.52 -2.65 -21.07
C PHE A 366 7.06 -3.37 -19.79
N LYS A 367 5.86 -3.97 -19.77
CA LYS A 367 5.28 -4.58 -18.56
C LYS A 367 6.15 -5.68 -17.94
N ASP A 368 6.89 -6.39 -18.78
CA ASP A 368 7.77 -7.49 -18.37
C ASP A 368 9.18 -7.02 -17.97
N ASP A 369 9.53 -5.75 -18.24
CA ASP A 369 10.90 -5.24 -18.12
C ASP A 369 11.05 -4.15 -17.05
N PHE A 370 10.06 -3.27 -16.90
CA PHE A 370 10.18 -2.05 -16.07
C PHE A 370 9.69 -2.23 -14.64
N PHE A 371 8.72 -3.11 -14.42
CA PHE A 371 7.95 -3.11 -13.20
C PHE A 371 8.38 -4.20 -12.25
N TYR A 372 8.56 -3.81 -10.99
CA TYR A 372 8.85 -4.72 -9.91
C TYR A 372 8.01 -4.37 -8.69
N ILE A 373 7.58 -5.41 -7.97
CA ILE A 373 6.83 -5.27 -6.73
C ILE A 373 7.49 -6.20 -5.71
N LYS A 374 7.98 -5.61 -4.61
CA LYS A 374 8.63 -6.38 -3.54
C LYS A 374 7.61 -7.24 -2.81
N VAL A 375 7.97 -8.51 -2.56
CA VAL A 375 7.26 -9.34 -1.60
C VAL A 375 7.60 -8.85 -0.19
N PRO A 376 6.65 -8.30 0.57
CA PRO A 376 6.92 -7.81 1.92
C PRO A 376 7.27 -8.97 2.85
N GLU A 377 8.00 -8.68 3.92
CA GLU A 377 8.54 -9.69 4.83
C GLU A 377 7.46 -10.65 5.36
N ASN A 378 6.29 -10.12 5.70
CA ASN A 378 5.18 -10.91 6.22
C ASN A 378 4.57 -11.90 5.22
N LYS A 379 4.80 -11.71 3.91
CA LYS A 379 4.33 -12.62 2.86
C LYS A 379 5.41 -13.54 2.31
N LYS A 380 6.68 -13.37 2.71
CA LYS A 380 7.78 -14.22 2.23
C LYS A 380 7.62 -15.70 2.58
N ASP A 381 6.79 -16.04 3.55
CA ASP A 381 6.50 -17.43 3.89
C ASP A 381 5.52 -18.09 2.92
N THR A 382 4.60 -17.32 2.32
CA THR A 382 3.51 -17.83 1.47
C THR A 382 3.73 -17.54 -0.01
N ASP A 383 4.39 -16.44 -0.32
CA ASP A 383 4.50 -15.88 -1.67
C ASP A 383 5.93 -15.99 -2.21
N VAL A 384 6.05 -16.19 -3.51
CA VAL A 384 7.31 -16.28 -4.23
C VAL A 384 7.64 -14.95 -4.90
N SER A 385 6.68 -14.40 -5.66
CA SER A 385 6.88 -13.19 -6.45
C SER A 385 5.54 -12.60 -6.89
N TYR A 386 5.55 -11.31 -7.21
CA TYR A 386 4.42 -10.58 -7.78
C TYR A 386 4.78 -10.09 -9.18
N LYS A 387 3.85 -10.18 -10.13
CA LYS A 387 4.09 -9.75 -11.52
C LYS A 387 2.90 -8.98 -12.06
N ILE A 388 3.15 -7.85 -12.71
CA ILE A 388 2.12 -7.18 -13.51
C ILE A 388 1.95 -7.96 -14.82
N ILE A 389 0.75 -8.47 -15.05
CA ILE A 389 0.43 -9.22 -16.28
C ILE A 389 -0.29 -8.36 -17.31
N ASP A 390 -0.93 -7.28 -16.87
CA ASP A 390 -1.69 -6.39 -17.74
C ASP A 390 -1.92 -5.01 -17.13
N PHE A 391 -2.14 -4.01 -17.98
CA PHE A 391 -2.64 -2.69 -17.60
C PHE A 391 -3.91 -2.36 -18.39
N LYS A 392 -4.90 -1.79 -17.72
CA LYS A 392 -6.21 -1.48 -18.31
C LYS A 392 -6.64 -0.06 -17.99
N TYR A 393 -7.40 0.54 -18.89
CA TYR A 393 -8.18 1.73 -18.60
C TYR A 393 -9.28 1.41 -17.57
N THR A 394 -9.89 2.43 -16.99
CA THR A 394 -10.97 2.27 -16.02
C THR A 394 -11.88 3.48 -16.00
N ASP A 395 -13.20 3.26 -15.94
CA ASP A 395 -14.26 4.30 -16.00
C ASP A 395 -14.46 5.08 -14.70
N TYR A 396 -13.54 4.95 -13.75
CA TYR A 396 -13.66 5.63 -12.47
C TYR A 396 -13.63 7.14 -12.62
N LEU A 397 -14.37 7.81 -11.74
CA LEU A 397 -14.53 9.27 -11.73
C LEU A 397 -15.12 9.85 -13.04
N ASN A 398 -15.56 9.02 -13.98
CA ASN A 398 -15.91 9.43 -15.35
C ASN A 398 -14.78 10.22 -16.03
N THR A 399 -13.53 9.79 -15.83
CA THR A 399 -12.36 10.42 -16.46
C THR A 399 -11.36 9.35 -16.88
N ASP A 400 -10.41 9.70 -17.74
CA ASP A 400 -9.28 8.83 -18.06
C ASP A 400 -8.10 9.04 -17.11
N GLN A 401 -8.23 9.77 -15.99
CA GLN A 401 -7.09 10.12 -15.12
C GLN A 401 -6.63 8.99 -14.18
N LEU A 402 -7.22 7.80 -14.30
CA LEU A 402 -6.85 6.60 -13.55
C LEU A 402 -6.65 5.42 -14.52
N ILE A 403 -5.76 4.52 -14.15
CA ILE A 403 -5.58 3.21 -14.80
C ILE A 403 -5.57 2.12 -13.73
N LYS A 404 -5.65 0.86 -14.15
CA LYS A 404 -5.50 -0.28 -13.26
C LYS A 404 -4.48 -1.28 -13.80
N ALA A 405 -3.70 -1.87 -12.90
CA ALA A 405 -2.83 -3.00 -13.17
C ALA A 405 -3.51 -4.29 -12.73
N ILE A 406 -3.25 -5.38 -13.46
CA ILE A 406 -3.58 -6.74 -13.02
C ILE A 406 -2.30 -7.38 -12.50
N VAL A 407 -2.30 -7.71 -11.21
CA VAL A 407 -1.14 -8.25 -10.50
C VAL A 407 -1.38 -9.72 -10.22
N ARG A 408 -0.49 -10.58 -10.72
CA ARG A 408 -0.46 -11.99 -10.40
C ARG A 408 0.45 -12.25 -9.21
N VAL A 409 -0.11 -12.86 -8.17
CA VAL A 409 0.64 -13.34 -7.00
C VAL A 409 0.96 -14.82 -7.19
N PHE A 410 2.24 -15.15 -7.25
CA PHE A 410 2.71 -16.54 -7.29
C PHE A 410 2.98 -17.04 -5.87
N LYS A 411 2.39 -18.19 -5.53
CA LYS A 411 2.48 -18.82 -4.21
C LYS A 411 3.59 -19.88 -4.17
N LYS A 412 4.09 -20.19 -2.98
CA LYS A 412 5.11 -21.25 -2.80
C LYS A 412 4.60 -22.65 -3.12
N ASP A 413 3.29 -22.87 -3.03
CA ASP A 413 2.63 -24.11 -3.43
C ASP A 413 2.43 -24.23 -4.96
N LYS A 414 2.99 -23.27 -5.74
CA LYS A 414 2.89 -23.14 -7.21
C LYS A 414 1.53 -22.69 -7.74
N SER A 415 0.56 -22.40 -6.86
CA SER A 415 -0.69 -21.74 -7.27
C SER A 415 -0.46 -20.26 -7.58
N TYR A 416 -1.43 -19.62 -8.22
CA TYR A 416 -1.45 -18.17 -8.39
C TYR A 416 -2.86 -17.61 -8.18
N LYS A 417 -2.92 -16.32 -7.82
CA LYS A 417 -4.17 -15.55 -7.72
C LYS A 417 -3.95 -14.17 -8.33
N ASP A 418 -4.92 -13.72 -9.11
CA ASP A 418 -4.89 -12.43 -9.79
C ASP A 418 -5.66 -11.39 -8.97
N TYR A 419 -5.08 -10.20 -8.88
CA TYR A 419 -5.60 -9.06 -8.16
C TYR A 419 -5.63 -7.84 -9.07
N VAL A 420 -6.46 -6.87 -8.73
CA VAL A 420 -6.49 -5.56 -9.39
C VAL A 420 -5.86 -4.50 -8.51
N TRP A 421 -5.12 -3.57 -9.11
CA TRP A 421 -4.48 -2.48 -8.40
C TRP A 421 -4.70 -1.16 -9.15
N ILE A 422 -5.34 -0.20 -8.48
CA ILE A 422 -5.67 1.11 -9.08
C ILE A 422 -4.48 2.07 -8.94
N SER A 423 -4.22 2.84 -10.00
CA SER A 423 -3.02 3.67 -10.11
C SER A 423 -2.90 4.78 -9.09
N SER A 424 -4.01 5.23 -8.49
CA SER A 424 -4.00 6.16 -7.36
C SER A 424 -3.21 5.62 -6.17
N ASN A 425 -3.01 4.30 -6.09
CA ASN A 425 -2.35 3.62 -4.99
C ASN A 425 -1.08 2.90 -5.44
N PHE A 426 -0.52 3.24 -6.61
CA PHE A 426 0.80 2.74 -7.01
C PHE A 426 1.92 3.25 -6.09
N ASP A 427 1.65 4.39 -5.46
CA ASP A 427 2.35 4.91 -4.30
C ASP A 427 1.34 5.31 -3.21
N ASP A 428 1.83 5.89 -2.12
CA ASP A 428 1.04 6.31 -0.98
C ASP A 428 0.53 7.75 -1.10
N HIS A 429 0.58 8.38 -2.27
CA HIS A 429 0.25 9.79 -2.46
C HIS A 429 -1.12 10.06 -3.09
N GLY A 430 -1.76 9.08 -3.73
CA GLY A 430 -3.15 9.26 -4.21
C GLY A 430 -3.26 10.05 -5.51
N HIS A 431 -2.30 9.89 -6.42
CA HIS A 431 -2.20 10.71 -7.62
C HIS A 431 -3.31 10.50 -8.64
N ARG A 432 -3.64 11.57 -9.36
CA ARG A 432 -4.43 11.54 -10.60
C ARG A 432 -3.52 11.92 -11.77
N LEU A 433 -3.68 11.23 -12.90
CA LEU A 433 -2.92 11.48 -14.12
C LEU A 433 -3.32 12.80 -14.79
N LYS A 434 -2.52 13.25 -15.75
CA LYS A 434 -2.73 14.49 -16.52
C LYS A 434 -4.14 14.56 -17.12
N ALA A 435 -4.71 15.76 -17.15
CA ALA A 435 -6.00 16.05 -17.77
C ALA A 435 -5.97 16.00 -19.29
N LYS A 436 -7.16 15.91 -19.88
CA LYS A 436 -7.36 15.88 -21.32
C LYS A 436 -7.68 17.27 -21.86
N ILE A 437 -7.01 17.70 -22.93
CA ILE A 437 -7.22 19.01 -23.53
C ILE A 437 -8.37 18.93 -24.53
N ILE A 438 -9.34 19.83 -24.41
CA ILE A 438 -10.57 19.80 -25.21
C ILE A 438 -10.60 20.84 -26.33
N ASN A 439 -9.71 21.84 -26.31
CA ASN A 439 -9.63 22.89 -27.32
C ASN A 439 -8.32 22.81 -28.13
N ASN A 440 -8.42 23.01 -29.44
CA ASN A 440 -7.30 22.93 -30.38
C ASN A 440 -6.43 24.19 -30.33
N LYS A 441 -5.71 24.38 -29.22
CA LYS A 441 -4.82 25.52 -28.97
C LYS A 441 -3.39 25.05 -28.73
N ARG A 442 -2.42 25.94 -28.99
CA ARG A 442 -1.01 25.71 -28.67
C ARG A 442 -0.82 25.75 -27.14
N GLU A 443 0.25 25.14 -26.64
CA GLU A 443 0.52 25.05 -25.20
C GLU A 443 0.51 26.41 -24.51
N GLU A 444 1.20 27.39 -25.08
CA GLU A 444 1.28 28.76 -24.57
C GLU A 444 -0.07 29.49 -24.48
N ASP A 445 -1.07 29.01 -25.24
CA ASP A 445 -2.40 29.59 -25.34
C ASP A 445 -3.45 28.84 -24.48
N LEU A 446 -3.04 27.76 -23.80
CA LEU A 446 -3.94 26.94 -22.99
C LEU A 446 -4.14 27.53 -21.59
N THR A 447 -5.39 27.49 -21.15
CA THR A 447 -5.84 27.88 -19.81
C THR A 447 -6.43 26.67 -19.10
N ILE A 448 -6.64 26.75 -17.79
CA ILE A 448 -7.22 25.66 -17.00
C ILE A 448 -8.61 25.21 -17.50
N ASN A 449 -9.36 26.10 -18.15
CA ASN A 449 -10.68 25.80 -18.72
C ASN A 449 -10.63 24.98 -20.00
N ASP A 450 -9.45 24.88 -20.63
CA ASP A 450 -9.22 24.04 -21.80
C ASP A 450 -8.93 22.58 -21.43
N PHE A 451 -8.94 22.23 -20.14
CA PHE A 451 -8.68 20.89 -19.63
C PHE A 451 -9.93 20.25 -19.02
N TYR A 452 -10.21 19.02 -19.46
CA TYR A 452 -11.16 18.10 -18.86
C TYR A 452 -10.45 17.22 -17.83
N TYR A 453 -10.88 17.35 -16.58
CA TYR A 453 -10.39 16.60 -15.43
C TYR A 453 -11.49 16.42 -14.41
N TYR A 454 -11.30 15.50 -13.47
CA TYR A 454 -12.29 15.22 -12.45
C TYR A 454 -12.55 16.44 -11.57
N LYS A 455 -13.82 16.81 -11.50
CA LYS A 455 -14.44 17.73 -10.54
C LYS A 455 -15.62 17.03 -9.89
N LYS A 456 -15.94 17.40 -8.65
CA LYS A 456 -17.04 16.78 -7.88
C LYS A 456 -18.36 16.85 -8.65
N ASP A 457 -18.68 18.02 -9.20
CA ASP A 457 -19.82 18.26 -10.06
C ASP A 457 -19.41 18.10 -11.54
N ASN A 458 -18.95 16.89 -11.87
CA ASN A 458 -18.31 16.63 -13.15
C ASN A 458 -19.30 16.91 -14.29
N ILE A 459 -18.97 17.88 -15.14
CA ILE A 459 -19.68 18.11 -16.40
C ILE A 459 -19.31 16.95 -17.33
N ALA A 460 -20.26 16.52 -18.18
CA ALA A 460 -19.97 15.56 -19.23
C ALA A 460 -18.77 16.03 -20.07
N ILE A 461 -17.89 15.11 -20.47
CA ILE A 461 -16.80 15.44 -21.40
C ILE A 461 -17.42 16.04 -22.68
N PRO A 462 -16.97 17.20 -23.17
CA PRO A 462 -17.50 17.78 -24.39
C PRO A 462 -17.10 16.94 -25.62
N ALA A 463 -17.73 17.24 -26.76
CA ALA A 463 -17.27 16.72 -28.04
C ALA A 463 -15.80 17.14 -28.29
N GLY A 464 -15.05 16.21 -28.87
CA GLY A 464 -13.62 16.36 -29.11
C GLY A 464 -13.28 17.14 -30.38
N ILE A 465 -11.98 17.33 -30.58
CA ILE A 465 -11.40 17.95 -31.77
C ILE A 465 -11.37 16.89 -32.89
N SER A 466 -11.82 17.25 -34.09
CA SER A 466 -11.74 16.32 -35.22
C SER A 466 -10.29 16.12 -35.67
N LEU A 467 -9.95 14.92 -36.14
CA LEU A 467 -8.62 14.61 -36.67
C LEU A 467 -8.28 15.50 -37.88
N ASN A 468 -9.25 15.83 -38.72
CA ASN A 468 -9.04 16.72 -39.86
C ASN A 468 -8.66 18.14 -39.45
N GLU A 469 -9.21 18.63 -38.33
CA GLU A 469 -8.84 19.93 -37.79
C GLU A 469 -7.49 19.90 -37.08
N PHE A 470 -7.25 18.88 -36.25
CA PHE A 470 -6.02 18.76 -35.47
C PHE A 470 -4.79 18.54 -36.35
N LEU A 471 -4.90 17.67 -37.36
CA LEU A 471 -3.80 17.31 -38.27
C LEU A 471 -3.56 18.33 -39.39
N LYS A 472 -4.32 19.44 -39.42
CA LYS A 472 -4.19 20.43 -40.48
C LYS A 472 -2.77 21.03 -40.47
N PRO A 473 -2.03 20.94 -41.59
CA PRO A 473 -0.68 21.48 -41.66
C PRO A 473 -0.72 23.01 -41.58
N SER A 474 0.29 23.58 -40.94
CA SER A 474 0.47 25.02 -40.90
C SER A 474 1.23 25.51 -42.15
N SER A 475 1.13 26.81 -42.43
CA SER A 475 1.91 27.43 -43.52
C SER A 475 3.41 27.53 -43.19
N ASN A 476 3.77 27.55 -41.90
CA ASN A 476 5.14 27.68 -41.42
C ASN A 476 5.41 26.57 -40.40
N TYR A 477 5.90 25.43 -40.86
CA TYR A 477 6.16 24.28 -40.00
C TYR A 477 7.34 24.53 -39.03
N PRO A 478 7.25 24.15 -37.74
CA PRO A 478 6.07 23.72 -37.00
C PRO A 478 5.33 24.92 -36.39
N ASN A 479 4.01 25.02 -36.56
CA ASN A 479 3.22 26.07 -35.91
C ASN A 479 1.81 25.64 -35.46
N SER A 480 1.29 24.51 -35.92
CA SER A 480 0.05 23.95 -35.35
C SER A 480 0.32 23.15 -34.07
N PRO A 481 -0.68 22.96 -33.19
CA PRO A 481 -0.54 22.11 -32.00
C PRO A 481 -0.01 20.71 -32.34
N TYR A 482 -0.53 20.08 -33.40
CA TYR A 482 -0.08 18.78 -33.87
C TYR A 482 1.41 18.76 -34.23
N GLU A 483 1.87 19.72 -35.04
CA GLU A 483 3.25 19.76 -35.54
C GLU A 483 4.25 19.99 -34.41
N ILE A 484 3.94 20.92 -33.49
CA ILE A 484 4.77 21.23 -32.32
C ILE A 484 4.91 19.99 -31.42
N LEU A 485 3.80 19.29 -31.15
CA LEU A 485 3.79 18.11 -30.29
C LEU A 485 4.44 16.90 -30.95
N LEU A 486 4.33 16.78 -32.28
CA LEU A 486 5.02 15.77 -33.07
C LEU A 486 6.54 15.94 -32.91
N GLU A 487 7.06 17.15 -33.20
CA GLU A 487 8.48 17.48 -32.99
C GLU A 487 8.91 17.21 -31.55
N ARG A 488 8.07 17.56 -30.56
CA ARG A 488 8.38 17.32 -29.15
C ARG A 488 8.50 15.85 -28.79
N ALA A 489 7.62 14.99 -29.30
CA ALA A 489 7.69 13.54 -29.06
C ALA A 489 9.01 12.95 -29.58
N PHE A 490 9.38 13.35 -30.78
CA PHE A 490 10.61 12.93 -31.45
C PHE A 490 11.88 13.50 -30.78
N ASN A 491 11.85 14.75 -30.30
CA ASN A 491 12.95 15.34 -29.56
C ASN A 491 13.13 14.72 -28.17
N ASN A 492 12.04 14.44 -27.44
CA ASN A 492 12.11 13.77 -26.14
C ASN A 492 12.70 12.37 -26.26
N LEU A 493 12.32 11.64 -27.33
CA LEU A 493 12.95 10.39 -27.67
C LEU A 493 14.47 10.57 -27.82
N ASN A 494 14.91 11.54 -28.63
CA ASN A 494 16.32 11.79 -28.88
C ASN A 494 17.12 12.17 -27.61
N LEU A 495 16.51 12.93 -26.69
CA LEU A 495 17.12 13.33 -25.41
C LEU A 495 17.17 12.20 -24.38
N SER A 496 16.28 11.21 -24.48
CA SER A 496 16.17 10.13 -23.49
C SER A 496 17.26 9.06 -23.63
N TYR A 497 18.20 9.19 -24.58
CA TYR A 497 19.08 8.09 -24.97
C TYR A 497 20.57 8.27 -24.67
N SER A 498 21.15 7.17 -24.21
CA SER A 498 22.58 6.83 -24.23
C SER A 498 22.86 5.54 -25.02
N TYR A 499 22.05 5.24 -26.06
CA TYR A 499 22.12 3.96 -26.81
C TYR A 499 21.99 4.10 -28.33
N TRP A 500 22.36 5.25 -28.87
CA TRP A 500 22.74 5.32 -30.27
C TRP A 500 24.19 4.87 -30.42
N ASN A 501 24.65 4.60 -31.65
CA ASN A 501 26.03 4.20 -31.90
C ASN A 501 26.97 5.38 -31.55
N ASN A 502 27.53 5.40 -30.33
CA ASN A 502 28.18 6.55 -29.69
C ASN A 502 27.22 7.69 -29.27
N ASP A 503 26.04 7.35 -28.74
CA ASP A 503 25.03 8.27 -28.17
C ASP A 503 24.44 9.32 -29.13
N LEU A 504 24.81 9.27 -30.40
CA LEU A 504 24.31 10.17 -31.45
C LEU A 504 23.54 9.40 -32.53
N ARG A 505 22.28 9.77 -32.77
CA ARG A 505 21.45 9.19 -33.85
C ARG A 505 22.09 9.35 -35.23
N GLU A 506 22.79 10.45 -35.48
CA GLU A 506 23.49 10.72 -36.75
C GLU A 506 24.55 9.64 -37.09
N ASN A 507 24.96 8.83 -36.12
CA ASN A 507 25.89 7.71 -36.31
C ASN A 507 25.19 6.34 -36.40
N TYR A 508 23.86 6.30 -36.27
CA TYR A 508 23.05 5.09 -36.25
C TYR A 508 22.45 4.83 -37.64
N GLU A 509 22.52 3.58 -38.10
CA GLU A 509 21.95 3.18 -39.40
C GLU A 509 20.42 3.08 -39.32
N ALA A 510 19.71 3.76 -40.23
CA ALA A 510 18.25 3.79 -40.25
C ALA A 510 17.63 2.39 -40.36
N ASN A 511 18.25 1.50 -41.13
CA ASN A 511 17.80 0.12 -41.35
C ASN A 511 17.95 -0.80 -40.12
N TRP A 512 18.63 -0.36 -39.06
CA TRP A 512 18.74 -1.12 -37.80
C TRP A 512 17.56 -0.90 -36.87
N VAL A 513 16.75 0.14 -37.10
CA VAL A 513 15.51 0.35 -36.36
C VAL A 513 14.46 -0.63 -36.88
N ARG A 514 14.06 -1.58 -36.03
CA ARG A 514 13.04 -2.59 -36.35
C ARG A 514 11.69 -2.22 -35.73
N GLN A 515 10.62 -2.79 -36.27
CA GLN A 515 9.25 -2.56 -35.82
C GLN A 515 9.06 -2.83 -34.31
N ASP A 516 9.74 -3.85 -33.78
CA ASP A 516 9.67 -4.29 -32.38
C ASP A 516 10.76 -3.69 -31.49
N SER A 517 11.60 -2.81 -32.05
CA SER A 517 12.70 -2.18 -31.32
C SER A 517 12.20 -1.26 -30.20
N PHE A 518 13.04 -1.07 -29.18
CA PHE A 518 12.71 -0.16 -28.08
C PHE A 518 12.53 1.29 -28.56
N GLN A 519 13.21 1.70 -29.64
CA GLN A 519 13.06 3.01 -30.25
C GLN A 519 11.63 3.25 -30.73
N ILE A 520 11.07 2.30 -31.48
CA ILE A 520 9.69 2.39 -31.95
C ILE A 520 8.71 2.32 -30.78
N LYS A 521 8.93 1.43 -29.81
CA LYS A 521 8.06 1.31 -28.62
C LYS A 521 8.01 2.63 -27.83
N LEU A 522 9.17 3.20 -27.52
CA LEU A 522 9.27 4.43 -26.74
C LEU A 522 8.77 5.65 -27.52
N LEU A 523 9.07 5.75 -28.81
CA LEU A 523 8.53 6.80 -29.68
C LEU A 523 7.00 6.72 -29.73
N THR A 524 6.45 5.52 -29.89
CA THR A 524 5.00 5.29 -29.85
C THR A 524 4.44 5.78 -28.53
N SER A 525 5.10 5.49 -27.40
CA SER A 525 4.67 5.97 -26.08
C SER A 525 4.71 7.50 -25.96
N PHE A 526 5.75 8.18 -26.45
CA PHE A 526 5.81 9.64 -26.49
C PHE A 526 4.76 10.26 -27.41
N LEU A 527 4.49 9.67 -28.59
CA LEU A 527 3.43 10.14 -29.49
C LEU A 527 2.05 10.03 -28.84
N ASN A 528 1.77 8.90 -28.19
CA ASN A 528 0.54 8.73 -27.41
C ASN A 528 0.46 9.74 -26.26
N ASN A 529 1.59 10.04 -25.61
CA ASN A 529 1.63 11.03 -24.55
C ASN A 529 1.35 12.46 -25.06
N TYR A 530 2.04 12.92 -26.09
CA TYR A 530 1.91 14.31 -26.51
C TYR A 530 0.67 14.54 -27.37
N LEU A 531 0.45 13.71 -28.40
CA LEU A 531 -0.64 13.93 -29.35
C LEU A 531 -2.00 13.59 -28.75
N LEU A 532 -2.10 12.50 -27.97
CA LEU A 532 -3.37 12.11 -27.34
C LEU A 532 -3.61 12.77 -25.98
N SER A 533 -2.83 13.79 -25.64
CA SER A 533 -3.21 14.73 -24.58
C SER A 533 -4.46 15.52 -24.97
N TYR A 534 -4.76 15.61 -26.28
CA TYR A 534 -5.96 16.22 -26.82
C TYR A 534 -7.09 15.19 -26.97
N ALA A 535 -8.32 15.64 -26.77
CA ALA A 535 -9.54 14.86 -26.97
C ALA A 535 -9.88 14.71 -28.44
N LEU A 536 -9.15 13.86 -29.15
CA LEU A 536 -9.34 13.62 -30.58
C LEU A 536 -10.54 12.69 -30.85
N GLU A 537 -11.51 13.15 -31.66
CA GLU A 537 -12.72 12.41 -32.07
C GLU A 537 -13.62 11.94 -30.91
N ASN A 538 -13.48 12.55 -29.73
CA ASN A 538 -14.31 12.21 -28.58
C ASN A 538 -15.78 12.57 -28.83
N LYS A 539 -16.69 11.66 -28.48
CA LYS A 539 -18.12 11.93 -28.41
C LYS A 539 -18.46 12.55 -27.06
N GLU A 540 -19.38 13.51 -27.08
CA GLU A 540 -19.90 14.14 -25.87
C GLU A 540 -20.42 13.07 -24.88
N GLY A 541 -20.09 13.24 -23.59
CA GLY A 541 -20.48 12.33 -22.53
C GLY A 541 -19.73 10.99 -22.47
N ASN A 542 -18.87 10.67 -23.44
CA ASN A 542 -18.16 9.39 -23.48
C ASN A 542 -16.62 9.56 -23.52
N VAL A 543 -15.97 9.26 -22.40
CA VAL A 543 -14.51 9.34 -22.24
C VAL A 543 -13.77 8.31 -23.10
N TYR A 544 -14.29 7.08 -23.22
CA TYR A 544 -13.73 5.97 -24.01
C TYR A 544 -14.28 5.94 -25.44
N SER A 545 -14.24 7.10 -26.08
CA SER A 545 -14.57 7.29 -27.49
C SER A 545 -13.46 8.05 -28.20
N GLY A 546 -13.52 8.08 -29.54
CA GLY A 546 -12.50 8.71 -30.37
C GLY A 546 -11.24 7.87 -30.49
N VAL A 547 -10.07 8.52 -30.47
CA VAL A 547 -8.77 7.85 -30.59
C VAL A 547 -8.35 7.22 -29.26
N LYS A 548 -8.18 5.90 -29.24
CA LYS A 548 -7.69 5.12 -28.10
C LYS A 548 -6.17 5.15 -27.98
N ARG A 549 -5.47 4.92 -29.10
CA ARG A 549 -4.02 4.91 -29.17
C ARG A 549 -3.53 5.26 -30.59
N ILE A 550 -2.26 5.61 -30.69
CA ILE A 550 -1.51 5.70 -31.95
C ILE A 550 -0.61 4.47 -32.03
N ASP A 551 -0.74 3.69 -33.11
CA ASP A 551 0.22 2.64 -33.45
C ASP A 551 1.18 3.16 -34.52
N LEU A 552 2.46 2.82 -34.42
CA LEU A 552 3.47 3.10 -35.45
C LEU A 552 3.78 1.86 -36.28
N GLU A 553 3.90 2.04 -37.59
CA GLU A 553 4.37 1.03 -38.53
C GLU A 553 5.58 1.58 -39.30
N ILE A 554 6.67 0.82 -39.36
CA ILE A 554 7.79 1.09 -40.26
C ILE A 554 7.39 0.61 -41.65
N LEU A 555 7.42 1.52 -42.62
CA LEU A 555 7.20 1.21 -44.02
C LEU A 555 8.54 0.91 -44.71
N ASP A 556 8.53 -0.05 -45.63
CA ASP A 556 9.70 -0.32 -46.46
C ASP A 556 10.08 0.91 -47.28
N ASN A 557 11.31 1.37 -47.09
CA ASN A 557 11.87 2.51 -47.82
C ASN A 557 13.35 2.27 -48.10
N GLN A 558 13.62 1.35 -49.03
CA GLN A 558 14.99 0.94 -49.36
C GLN A 558 15.80 2.01 -50.12
N THR A 559 15.18 3.10 -50.55
CA THR A 559 15.78 4.09 -51.45
C THR A 559 16.20 5.40 -50.78
N GLU A 560 15.77 5.69 -49.55
CA GLU A 560 16.05 6.97 -48.90
C GLU A 560 17.07 6.83 -47.77
N ILE A 561 18.32 7.18 -48.07
CA ILE A 561 19.45 7.12 -47.14
C ILE A 561 19.21 8.05 -45.93
N GLY A 562 19.49 7.54 -44.72
CA GLY A 562 19.43 8.33 -43.50
C GLY A 562 18.02 8.71 -43.01
N ARG A 563 16.97 8.05 -43.54
CA ARG A 563 15.56 8.30 -43.17
C ARG A 563 14.83 7.00 -42.89
N ILE A 564 13.84 7.06 -42.01
CA ILE A 564 12.87 5.98 -41.79
C ILE A 564 11.49 6.49 -42.17
N LYS A 565 10.76 5.75 -43.00
CA LYS A 565 9.38 6.06 -43.31
C LYS A 565 8.46 5.38 -42.30
N LEU A 566 7.64 6.16 -41.62
CA LEU A 566 6.71 5.68 -40.59
C LEU A 566 5.27 6.01 -41.00
N ARG A 567 4.35 5.12 -40.64
CA ARG A 567 2.91 5.35 -40.69
C ARG A 567 2.35 5.38 -39.28
N MET A 568 1.74 6.50 -38.92
CA MET A 568 0.96 6.64 -37.69
C MET A 568 -0.48 6.22 -37.94
N LYS A 569 -0.99 5.27 -37.18
CA LYS A 569 -2.38 4.79 -37.25
C LYS A 569 -3.13 5.23 -36.01
N PHE A 570 -4.13 6.09 -36.17
CA PHE A 570 -4.99 6.55 -35.08
C PHE A 570 -6.10 5.51 -34.84
N MET A 571 -5.95 4.68 -33.81
CA MET A 571 -6.83 3.55 -33.53
C MET A 571 -8.02 3.99 -32.66
N SER A 572 -9.23 3.55 -33.01
CA SER A 572 -10.44 3.79 -32.22
C SER A 572 -10.55 2.87 -31.01
N TYR A 573 -11.42 3.23 -30.07
CA TYR A 573 -12.01 2.24 -29.16
C TYR A 573 -12.92 1.28 -29.96
N ALA A 574 -13.02 0.03 -29.50
CA ALA A 574 -13.93 -0.95 -30.08
C ALA A 574 -15.40 -0.67 -29.67
N ASN A 575 -15.61 -0.26 -28.42
CA ASN A 575 -16.90 0.11 -27.83
C ASN A 575 -16.69 0.88 -26.50
N GLU A 576 -17.78 1.26 -25.82
CA GLU A 576 -17.72 2.07 -24.58
C GLU A 576 -17.17 1.32 -23.36
N GLN A 577 -17.07 -0.01 -23.42
CA GLN A 577 -16.52 -0.88 -22.37
C GLN A 577 -15.13 -1.42 -22.73
N ASP A 578 -14.47 -0.82 -23.73
CA ASP A 578 -13.17 -1.23 -24.21
C ASP A 578 -12.03 -0.71 -23.33
N PHE A 579 -11.77 -1.45 -22.24
CA PHE A 579 -10.76 -1.08 -21.23
C PHE A 579 -9.37 -1.70 -21.45
N ASN A 580 -9.22 -2.70 -22.33
CA ASN A 580 -7.91 -3.30 -22.60
C ASN A 580 -7.08 -2.37 -23.49
N TYR A 581 -5.75 -2.51 -23.52
CA TYR A 581 -4.92 -1.67 -24.41
C TYR A 581 -5.14 -1.97 -25.89
N LYS A 582 -5.31 -3.24 -26.24
CA LYS A 582 -5.69 -3.73 -27.58
C LYS A 582 -6.88 -4.67 -27.46
N THR A 583 -7.88 -4.48 -28.32
CA THR A 583 -9.14 -5.24 -28.34
C THR A 583 -9.54 -5.55 -29.77
N GLU A 584 -10.19 -6.70 -29.99
CA GLU A 584 -10.76 -7.04 -31.27
C GLU A 584 -11.91 -6.07 -31.63
N GLY A 585 -12.00 -5.65 -32.90
CA GLY A 585 -13.02 -4.73 -33.38
C GLY A 585 -12.63 -3.25 -33.39
N GLU A 586 -11.44 -2.89 -32.92
CA GLU A 586 -10.85 -1.55 -33.11
C GLU A 586 -10.65 -1.24 -34.60
N ARG A 587 -10.76 0.04 -34.98
CA ARG A 587 -10.64 0.50 -36.37
C ARG A 587 -9.61 1.62 -36.49
N ILE A 588 -9.00 1.74 -37.67
CA ILE A 588 -8.14 2.89 -38.00
C ILE A 588 -9.06 4.06 -38.39
N LEU A 589 -8.95 5.17 -37.66
CA LEU A 589 -9.72 6.40 -37.91
C LEU A 589 -9.04 7.30 -38.95
N LYS A 590 -7.71 7.36 -38.91
CA LYS A 590 -6.86 8.13 -39.83
C LYS A 590 -5.46 7.54 -39.86
N GLU A 591 -4.78 7.69 -40.98
CA GLU A 591 -3.37 7.36 -41.15
C GLU A 591 -2.59 8.63 -41.52
N VAL A 592 -1.37 8.76 -41.02
CA VAL A 592 -0.45 9.84 -41.41
C VAL A 592 0.92 9.25 -41.66
N ASP A 593 1.43 9.45 -42.87
CA ASP A 593 2.78 9.03 -43.23
C ASP A 593 3.78 10.16 -42.93
N LEU A 594 4.92 9.81 -42.36
CA LEU A 594 5.99 10.75 -42.03
C LEU A 594 7.37 10.14 -42.27
N TYR A 595 8.36 11.01 -42.37
CA TYR A 595 9.76 10.63 -42.35
C TYR A 595 10.39 11.02 -41.02
N TRP A 596 11.08 10.07 -40.39
CA TRP A 596 12.01 10.32 -39.32
C TRP A 596 13.41 10.50 -39.91
N ASN A 597 13.91 11.74 -39.87
CA ASN A 597 15.12 12.18 -40.56
C ASN A 597 16.36 12.10 -39.66
N GLY A 598 17.55 12.33 -40.22
CA GLY A 598 18.76 12.60 -39.45
C GLY A 598 19.48 11.38 -38.87
N PHE A 599 19.30 10.21 -39.50
CA PHE A 599 20.15 9.04 -39.30
C PHE A 599 21.45 9.17 -40.12
N LYS A 600 22.34 8.18 -39.99
CA LYS A 600 23.60 8.15 -40.71
C LYS A 600 23.41 8.31 -42.22
N GLY A 601 24.17 9.25 -42.80
CA GLY A 601 24.13 9.58 -44.23
C GLY A 601 22.97 10.48 -44.66
N PHE A 602 22.17 11.02 -43.73
CA PHE A 602 21.09 11.95 -44.07
C PHE A 602 21.62 13.28 -44.63
N ASP A 603 21.11 13.68 -45.79
CA ASP A 603 21.38 14.99 -46.39
C ASP A 603 20.51 16.08 -45.75
N LYS A 604 21.14 16.97 -44.98
CA LYS A 604 20.47 18.09 -44.29
C LYS A 604 19.87 19.12 -45.27
N SER A 605 20.20 19.07 -46.56
CA SER A 605 19.56 19.91 -47.58
C SER A 605 18.10 19.51 -47.85
N ILE A 606 17.73 18.25 -47.56
CA ILE A 606 16.37 17.72 -47.77
C ILE A 606 15.40 18.30 -46.73
N SER A 607 15.83 18.39 -45.47
CA SER A 607 15.05 18.98 -44.39
C SER A 607 15.95 19.32 -43.20
N SER A 608 15.68 20.46 -42.55
CA SER A 608 16.27 20.82 -41.26
C SER A 608 15.53 20.23 -40.06
N HIS A 609 14.37 19.61 -40.29
CA HIS A 609 13.49 19.11 -39.24
C HIS A 609 13.73 17.64 -38.91
N LEU A 610 13.54 17.28 -37.64
CA LEU A 610 13.77 15.92 -37.17
C LEU A 610 12.74 14.94 -37.72
N VAL A 611 11.55 15.47 -38.01
CA VAL A 611 10.44 14.77 -38.62
C VAL A 611 9.91 15.59 -39.80
N SER A 612 9.38 14.93 -40.83
CA SER A 612 8.70 15.59 -41.95
C SER A 612 7.44 14.85 -42.32
N ILE A 613 6.30 15.54 -42.32
CA ILE A 613 5.00 14.96 -42.68
C ILE A 613 4.97 14.78 -44.19
N ILE A 614 4.51 13.61 -44.65
CA ILE A 614 4.30 13.33 -46.07
C ILE A 614 2.87 13.77 -46.41
N PRO A 615 2.68 14.72 -47.35
CA PRO A 615 1.34 15.15 -47.75
C PRO A 615 0.54 13.94 -48.25
N GLU A 616 -0.73 13.83 -47.85
CA GLU A 616 -1.65 12.92 -48.53
C GLU A 616 -1.66 13.31 -50.02
N LYS A 617 -1.37 12.35 -50.91
CA LYS A 617 -1.58 12.56 -52.34
C LYS A 617 -3.06 12.87 -52.49
N GLY A 618 -3.40 14.13 -52.80
CA GLY A 618 -4.76 14.53 -53.08
C GLY A 618 -5.33 13.58 -54.12
N GLY A 619 -6.39 12.86 -53.75
CA GLY A 619 -7.27 12.28 -54.75
C GLY A 619 -7.84 13.44 -55.54
N GLU A 620 -7.41 13.59 -56.79
CA GLU A 620 -8.15 14.35 -57.78
C GLU A 620 -9.54 13.68 -57.86
N ASN A 621 -10.55 14.35 -57.30
CA ASN A 621 -11.96 14.10 -57.62
C ASN A 621 -12.33 14.89 -58.86
#